data_AF-A0A0G3V0B4-F1
#
_entry.id   AF-A0A0G3V0B4-F1
#
_cell.length_a   1.000
_cell.length_b   1.000
_cell.length_c   1.000
_cell.angle_alpha   90.00
_cell.angle_beta   90.00
_cell.angle_gamma   90.00
#
_symmetry.space_group_name_H-M   'P 1'
#
loop_
_entity.id
_entity.type
_entity.pdbx_description
1 polymer ?
#
loop_
_entity_poly.entity_id
_entity_poly.type
_entity_poly.pdbx_seq_one_letter_code
_entity_poly.pdbx_strand_id
1 'polypeptide(L)'
;MSVEDRLVGIRDALNGRRDQVRDRTQELVDAALDRIFAEPLDVPDAGTALRLLSDDRLIEDSEDVGARMARFAMVSLPVALSVWRRVGPSLRLAGRVTPGGRGVRLALAAVPMTTGLISSARHGVHELQVLASLLVARLRAVGLPADRGLVRALVLSVYLNPSRTPDLDTRVANSSSALARGWILRAIPYVWHPNAEKRSARRIKAIETLDLALLHQTWRASTVIDI
;
A
#
# COMPACT_ATOMS: atom_id res chain seq x y z
N MET A 1 1.72 -26.56 -31.43
CA MET A 1 1.73 -25.89 -30.11
C MET A 1 0.71 -26.59 -29.22
N SER A 2 1.19 -27.34 -28.22
CA SER A 2 0.37 -28.14 -27.32
C SER A 2 -0.48 -27.24 -26.40
N VAL A 3 -1.58 -27.77 -25.87
CA VAL A 3 -2.37 -27.10 -24.81
C VAL A 3 -1.51 -26.84 -23.58
N GLU A 4 -0.58 -27.74 -23.27
CA GLU A 4 0.38 -27.59 -22.17
C GLU A 4 1.33 -26.41 -22.38
N ASP A 5 1.90 -26.25 -23.58
CA ASP A 5 2.76 -25.09 -23.92
C ASP A 5 2.02 -23.76 -23.72
N ARG A 6 0.73 -23.71 -24.07
CA ARG A 6 -0.11 -22.52 -23.87
C ARG A 6 -0.35 -22.24 -22.39
N LEU A 7 -0.58 -23.27 -21.57
CA LEU A 7 -0.82 -23.11 -20.13
C LEU A 7 0.45 -22.69 -19.37
N VAL A 8 1.61 -23.21 -19.76
CA VAL A 8 2.92 -22.79 -19.22
C VAL A 8 3.17 -21.32 -19.55
N GLY A 9 3.03 -20.93 -20.82
CA GLY A 9 3.23 -19.53 -21.23
C GLY A 9 2.29 -18.53 -20.54
N ILE A 10 1.03 -18.91 -20.29
CA ILE A 10 0.09 -18.07 -19.53
C ILE A 10 0.52 -17.94 -18.06
N ARG A 11 0.97 -19.03 -17.43
CA ARG A 11 1.43 -19.03 -16.04
C ARG A 11 2.65 -18.13 -15.87
N ASP A 12 3.62 -18.24 -16.75
CA ASP A 12 4.86 -17.46 -16.69
C ASP A 12 4.59 -15.97 -16.90
N ALA A 13 3.71 -15.62 -17.85
CA ALA A 13 3.27 -14.24 -18.05
C ALA A 13 2.53 -13.66 -16.83
N LEU A 14 1.76 -14.48 -16.11
CA LEU A 14 1.07 -14.06 -14.89
C LEU A 14 2.04 -13.90 -13.71
N ASN A 15 3.01 -14.80 -13.56
CA ASN A 15 4.04 -14.72 -12.53
C ASN A 15 4.92 -13.49 -12.76
N GLY A 16 5.44 -13.31 -13.97
CA GLY A 16 6.26 -12.13 -14.31
C GLY A 16 5.52 -10.80 -14.07
N ARG A 17 4.19 -10.76 -14.27
CA ARG A 17 3.40 -9.57 -13.94
C ARG A 17 3.22 -9.36 -12.43
N ARG A 18 3.07 -10.43 -11.65
CA ARG A 18 3.02 -10.33 -10.18
C ARG A 18 4.33 -9.82 -9.62
N ASP A 19 5.45 -10.29 -10.15
CA ASP A 19 6.78 -9.85 -9.75
C ASP A 19 6.96 -8.36 -10.08
N GLN A 20 6.59 -7.92 -11.29
CA GLN A 20 6.61 -6.49 -11.63
C GLN A 20 5.75 -5.64 -10.69
N VAL A 21 4.53 -6.07 -10.36
CA VAL A 21 3.67 -5.34 -9.42
C VAL A 21 4.31 -5.28 -8.03
N ARG A 22 4.85 -6.40 -7.54
CA ARG A 22 5.55 -6.46 -6.26
C ARG A 22 6.74 -5.51 -6.24
N ASP A 23 7.59 -5.55 -7.26
CA ASP A 23 8.82 -4.77 -7.32
C ASP A 23 8.52 -3.26 -7.40
N ARG A 24 7.49 -2.86 -8.17
CA ARG A 24 7.04 -1.45 -8.19
C ARG A 24 6.45 -0.98 -6.87
N THR A 25 5.73 -1.86 -6.17
CA THR A 25 5.24 -1.54 -4.82
C THR A 25 6.40 -1.43 -3.83
N GLN A 26 7.39 -2.30 -3.92
CA GLN A 26 8.60 -2.22 -3.10
C GLN A 26 9.32 -0.88 -3.31
N GLU A 27 9.58 -0.49 -4.57
CA GLU A 27 10.20 0.80 -4.92
C GLU A 27 9.44 2.00 -4.32
N LEU A 28 8.10 1.97 -4.36
CA LEU A 28 7.26 3.03 -3.80
C LEU A 28 7.38 3.11 -2.27
N VAL A 29 7.35 1.96 -1.61
CA VAL A 29 7.36 1.86 -0.15
C VAL A 29 8.75 2.19 0.41
N ASP A 30 9.82 1.68 -0.21
CA ASP A 30 11.19 2.00 0.18
C ASP A 30 11.43 3.50 0.10
N ALA A 31 11.08 4.12 -1.03
CA ALA A 31 11.21 5.56 -1.20
C ALA A 31 10.36 6.38 -0.21
N ALA A 32 9.14 5.93 0.05
CA ALA A 32 8.24 6.60 0.99
C ALA A 32 8.83 6.60 2.40
N LEU A 33 9.33 5.46 2.86
CA LEU A 33 9.90 5.30 4.20
C LEU A 33 11.28 5.94 4.32
N ASP A 34 12.10 5.91 3.26
CA ASP A 34 13.37 6.65 3.20
C ASP A 34 13.17 8.14 3.35
N ARG A 35 12.16 8.69 2.67
CA ARG A 35 11.84 10.13 2.75
C ARG A 35 11.59 10.58 4.18
N ILE A 36 10.93 9.78 5.01
CA ILE A 36 10.62 10.14 6.41
C ILE A 36 11.87 10.30 7.26
N PHE A 37 12.94 9.56 6.96
CA PHE A 37 14.20 9.71 7.69
C PHE A 37 15.05 10.88 7.19
N ALA A 38 14.83 11.32 5.95
CA ALA A 38 15.46 12.52 5.39
C ALA A 38 14.69 13.79 5.79
N GLU A 39 13.37 13.74 5.72
CA GLU A 39 12.43 14.83 5.92
C GLU A 39 11.19 14.28 6.65
N PRO A 40 11.23 14.15 7.98
CA PRO A 40 10.10 13.63 8.76
C PRO A 40 8.90 14.57 8.69
N LEU A 41 7.69 14.00 8.56
CA LEU A 41 6.48 14.79 8.73
C LEU A 41 6.31 15.15 10.22
N ASP A 42 5.77 16.34 10.49
CA ASP A 42 5.44 16.76 11.85
C ASP A 42 4.12 16.09 12.30
N VAL A 43 4.24 14.91 12.92
CA VAL A 43 3.11 14.10 13.39
C VAL A 43 3.30 13.76 14.87
N PRO A 44 3.09 14.73 15.79
CA PRO A 44 3.38 14.54 17.21
C PRO A 44 2.38 13.60 17.92
N ASP A 45 1.16 13.46 17.38
CA ASP A 45 0.07 12.74 18.03
C ASP A 45 -0.93 12.14 17.01
N ALA A 46 -1.81 11.28 17.51
CA ALA A 46 -2.84 10.61 16.71
C ALA A 46 -3.88 11.56 16.09
N GLY A 47 -4.22 12.67 16.77
CA GLY A 47 -5.15 13.66 16.23
C GLY A 47 -4.56 14.36 15.00
N THR A 48 -3.29 14.70 15.05
CA THR A 48 -2.53 15.24 13.92
C THR A 48 -2.41 14.21 12.81
N ALA A 49 -2.09 12.95 13.13
CA ALA A 49 -2.07 11.87 12.15
C ALA A 49 -3.42 11.72 11.43
N LEU A 50 -4.54 11.71 12.17
CA LEU A 50 -5.87 11.55 11.59
C LEU A 50 -6.23 12.75 10.69
N ARG A 51 -5.93 13.98 11.12
CA ARG A 51 -6.13 15.19 10.30
C ARG A 51 -5.37 15.11 8.98
N LEU A 52 -4.11 14.71 9.01
CA LEU A 52 -3.28 14.57 7.81
C LEU A 52 -3.77 13.48 6.85
N LEU A 53 -4.43 12.42 7.36
CA LEU A 53 -5.00 11.36 6.52
C LEU A 53 -6.39 11.68 5.98
N SER A 54 -7.09 12.64 6.60
CA SER A 54 -8.38 13.14 6.14
C SER A 54 -8.24 14.29 5.13
N ASP A 55 -7.09 14.98 5.12
CA ASP A 55 -6.81 16.05 4.16
C ASP A 55 -6.03 15.53 2.93
N ASP A 56 -6.77 15.18 1.88
CA ASP A 56 -6.21 14.72 0.62
C ASP A 56 -5.36 15.80 -0.11
N ARG A 57 -5.39 17.07 0.32
CA ARG A 57 -4.63 18.17 -0.32
C ARG A 57 -3.16 18.22 0.10
N LEU A 58 -2.81 17.57 1.21
CA LEU A 58 -1.44 17.61 1.77
C LEU A 58 -0.47 16.63 1.12
N ILE A 59 -0.90 15.92 0.09
CA ILE A 59 -0.04 14.96 -0.62
C ILE A 59 0.80 15.73 -1.64
N GLU A 60 2.01 16.08 -1.22
CA GLU A 60 2.96 16.85 -2.03
C GLU A 60 3.34 16.10 -3.32
N ASP A 61 3.10 16.73 -4.48
CA ASP A 61 3.29 16.11 -5.79
C ASP A 61 4.69 16.44 -6.32
N SER A 62 5.68 15.60 -5.97
CA SER A 62 6.96 15.61 -6.70
C SER A 62 6.81 14.85 -8.01
N GLU A 63 7.40 15.36 -9.09
CA GLU A 63 7.37 14.73 -10.42
C GLU A 63 7.84 13.27 -10.39
N ASP A 64 8.88 12.98 -9.59
CA ASP A 64 9.43 11.63 -9.39
C ASP A 64 8.43 10.65 -8.76
N VAL A 65 7.67 11.10 -7.75
CA VAL A 65 6.63 10.29 -7.10
C VAL A 65 5.50 10.04 -8.09
N GLY A 66 5.05 11.06 -8.83
CA GLY A 66 4.05 10.91 -9.89
C GLY A 66 4.44 9.85 -10.92
N ALA A 67 5.69 9.88 -11.40
CA ALA A 67 6.22 8.91 -12.36
C ALA A 67 6.24 7.48 -11.79
N ARG A 68 6.60 7.28 -10.51
CA ARG A 68 6.57 5.96 -9.86
C ARG A 68 5.14 5.43 -9.71
N MET A 69 4.19 6.29 -9.33
CA MET A 69 2.77 5.92 -9.23
C MET A 69 2.19 5.54 -10.59
N ALA A 70 2.53 6.28 -11.64
CA ALA A 70 2.14 5.94 -13.01
C ALA A 70 2.69 4.58 -13.44
N ARG A 71 3.98 4.29 -13.15
CA ARG A 71 4.58 2.96 -13.40
C ARG A 71 3.86 1.84 -12.66
N PHE A 72 3.55 2.03 -11.37
CA PHE A 72 2.74 1.09 -10.61
C PHE A 72 1.36 0.87 -11.24
N ALA A 73 0.67 1.93 -11.63
CA ALA A 73 -0.65 1.83 -12.24
C ALA A 73 -0.61 1.08 -13.58
N MET A 74 0.40 1.34 -14.42
CA MET A 74 0.58 0.64 -15.70
C MET A 74 0.75 -0.87 -15.52
N VAL A 75 1.58 -1.32 -14.56
CA VAL A 75 1.79 -2.77 -14.33
C VAL A 75 0.61 -3.43 -13.60
N SER A 76 -0.13 -2.64 -12.80
CA SER A 76 -1.26 -3.11 -11.99
C SER A 76 -2.59 -3.13 -12.74
N LEU A 77 -2.75 -2.31 -13.78
CA LEU A 77 -3.99 -2.18 -14.54
C LEU A 77 -4.52 -3.52 -15.08
N PRO A 78 -3.71 -4.40 -15.69
CA PRO A 78 -4.19 -5.71 -16.15
C PRO A 78 -4.70 -6.58 -15.00
N VAL A 79 -4.06 -6.49 -13.82
CA VAL A 79 -4.48 -7.22 -12.62
C VAL A 79 -5.83 -6.68 -12.13
N ALA A 80 -5.96 -5.35 -12.01
CA ALA A 80 -7.19 -4.69 -11.59
C ALA A 80 -8.37 -5.03 -12.53
N LEU A 81 -8.15 -4.94 -13.85
CA LEU A 81 -9.15 -5.31 -14.86
C LEU A 81 -9.52 -6.80 -14.77
N SER A 82 -8.55 -7.70 -14.52
CA SER A 82 -8.82 -9.13 -14.38
C SER A 82 -9.71 -9.44 -13.16
N VAL A 83 -9.48 -8.74 -12.04
CA VAL A 83 -10.32 -8.84 -10.85
C VAL A 83 -11.70 -8.27 -11.15
N TRP A 84 -11.78 -7.04 -11.66
CA TRP A 84 -13.04 -6.39 -12.02
C TRP A 84 -13.91 -7.25 -12.95
N ARG A 85 -13.31 -7.95 -13.93
CA ARG A 85 -14.07 -8.87 -14.80
C ARG A 85 -14.73 -10.03 -14.06
N ARG A 86 -14.14 -10.50 -12.96
CA ARG A 86 -14.67 -11.62 -12.17
C ARG A 86 -15.75 -11.17 -11.19
N VAL A 87 -15.63 -9.97 -10.63
CA VAL A 87 -16.59 -9.42 -9.65
C VAL A 87 -17.64 -8.48 -10.26
N GLY A 88 -17.41 -7.97 -11.47
CA GLY A 88 -18.27 -7.01 -12.17
C GLY A 88 -19.58 -7.52 -12.82
N PRO A 89 -19.85 -8.83 -13.05
CA PRO A 89 -21.09 -9.26 -13.71
C PRO A 89 -22.39 -8.90 -12.98
N SER A 90 -22.34 -8.55 -11.70
CA SER A 90 -23.51 -8.14 -10.91
C SER A 90 -24.01 -6.72 -11.24
N LEU A 91 -23.23 -5.93 -11.98
CA LEU A 91 -23.58 -4.56 -12.33
C LEU A 91 -24.28 -4.52 -13.70
N ARG A 92 -25.61 -4.59 -13.62
CA ARG A 92 -26.48 -3.92 -14.60
C ARG A 92 -26.07 -2.45 -14.63
N LEU A 93 -25.18 -2.10 -15.55
CA LEU A 93 -25.04 -0.72 -16.03
C LEU A 93 -26.39 -0.36 -16.66
N ALA A 94 -27.29 0.14 -15.81
CA ALA A 94 -28.52 0.79 -16.18
C ALA A 94 -28.13 2.05 -16.97
N GLY A 95 -28.61 2.14 -18.21
CA GLY A 95 -28.46 3.33 -19.04
C GLY A 95 -27.57 3.10 -20.27
N ARG A 96 -28.25 2.75 -21.37
CA ARG A 96 -27.73 2.68 -22.76
C ARG A 96 -26.70 1.60 -23.02
N VAL A 97 -27.22 0.52 -23.58
CA VAL A 97 -26.50 -0.45 -24.40
C VAL A 97 -25.66 0.32 -25.42
N THR A 98 -24.36 0.51 -25.14
CA THR A 98 -23.42 0.92 -26.18
C THR A 98 -23.25 -0.30 -27.08
N PRO A 99 -23.59 -0.22 -28.38
CA PRO A 99 -23.35 -1.32 -29.30
C PRO A 99 -21.84 -1.41 -29.54
N GLY A 100 -21.16 -2.19 -28.70
CA GLY A 100 -19.72 -2.33 -28.72
C GLY A 100 -19.30 -3.50 -27.84
N GLY A 101 -18.63 -4.48 -28.45
CA GLY A 101 -18.28 -5.75 -27.81
C GLY A 101 -17.42 -5.61 -26.54
N ARG A 102 -17.10 -6.76 -25.93
CA ARG A 102 -16.35 -6.88 -24.65
C ARG A 102 -15.06 -6.02 -24.58
N GLY A 103 -14.41 -5.73 -25.71
CA GLY A 103 -13.23 -4.88 -25.79
C GLY A 103 -13.49 -3.40 -25.50
N VAL A 104 -14.61 -2.85 -25.97
CA VAL A 104 -14.97 -1.43 -25.78
C VAL A 104 -15.23 -1.13 -24.30
N ARG A 105 -15.90 -2.04 -23.58
CA ARG A 105 -16.14 -1.89 -22.13
C ARG A 105 -14.85 -1.90 -21.31
N LEU A 106 -13.85 -2.70 -21.70
CA LEU A 106 -12.55 -2.75 -21.03
C LEU A 106 -11.75 -1.47 -21.28
N ALA A 107 -11.77 -0.95 -22.51
CA ALA A 107 -11.12 0.32 -22.84
C ALA A 107 -11.74 1.49 -22.04
N LEU A 108 -13.07 1.55 -21.94
CA LEU A 108 -13.77 2.58 -21.16
C LEU A 108 -13.50 2.47 -19.65
N ALA A 109 -13.31 1.25 -19.13
CA ALA A 109 -12.97 1.05 -17.72
C ALA A 109 -11.51 1.41 -17.40
N ALA A 110 -10.60 1.38 -18.38
CA ALA A 110 -9.16 1.52 -18.12
C ALA A 110 -8.77 2.89 -17.55
N VAL A 111 -9.38 3.97 -18.02
CA VAL A 111 -9.09 5.34 -17.57
C VAL A 111 -9.45 5.53 -16.08
N PRO A 112 -10.71 5.31 -15.64
CA PRO A 112 -11.06 5.47 -14.22
C PRO A 112 -10.30 4.48 -13.32
N MET A 113 -9.97 3.28 -13.81
CA MET A 113 -9.16 2.32 -13.04
C MET A 113 -7.73 2.82 -12.84
N THR A 114 -7.12 3.40 -13.87
CA THR A 114 -5.75 3.94 -13.80
C THR A 114 -5.69 5.10 -12.81
N THR A 115 -6.63 6.04 -12.90
CA THR A 115 -6.73 7.14 -11.92
C THR A 115 -6.96 6.61 -10.50
N GLY A 116 -7.83 5.61 -10.33
CA GLY A 116 -8.06 4.96 -9.05
C GLY A 116 -6.82 4.25 -8.49
N LEU A 117 -6.00 3.63 -9.35
CA LEU A 117 -4.74 2.98 -8.96
C LEU A 117 -3.72 4.00 -8.48
N ILE A 118 -3.56 5.11 -9.22
CA ILE A 118 -2.66 6.21 -8.84
C ILE A 118 -3.10 6.80 -7.50
N SER A 119 -4.39 7.15 -7.37
CA SER A 119 -4.95 7.71 -6.14
C SER A 119 -4.80 6.74 -4.96
N SER A 120 -5.07 5.45 -5.15
CA SER A 120 -4.93 4.46 -4.10
C SER A 120 -3.48 4.26 -3.65
N ALA A 121 -2.53 4.21 -4.58
CA ALA A 121 -1.12 4.07 -4.25
C ALA A 121 -0.59 5.33 -3.56
N ARG A 122 -0.98 6.51 -4.04
CA ARG A 122 -0.68 7.81 -3.44
C ARG A 122 -1.18 7.89 -2.00
N HIS A 123 -2.45 7.58 -1.75
CA HIS A 123 -3.00 7.54 -0.40
C HIS A 123 -2.34 6.47 0.47
N GLY A 124 -2.01 5.29 -0.10
CA GLY A 124 -1.31 4.23 0.60
C GLY A 124 0.09 4.64 1.07
N VAL A 125 0.85 5.32 0.22
CA VAL A 125 2.18 5.87 0.53
C VAL A 125 2.10 6.96 1.59
N HIS A 126 1.19 7.93 1.42
CA HIS A 126 0.98 9.00 2.39
C HIS A 126 0.61 8.44 3.78
N GLU A 127 -0.25 7.42 3.80
CA GLU A 127 -0.63 6.74 5.03
C GLU A 127 0.56 6.07 5.72
N LEU A 128 1.42 5.37 4.98
CA LEU A 128 2.66 4.81 5.53
C LEU A 128 3.56 5.92 6.10
N GLN A 129 3.65 7.08 5.43
CA GLN A 129 4.48 8.20 5.86
C GLN A 129 4.02 8.84 7.16
N VAL A 130 2.72 9.06 7.29
CA VAL A 130 2.11 9.58 8.52
C VAL A 130 2.30 8.60 9.67
N LEU A 131 2.06 7.30 9.45
CA LEU A 131 2.21 6.27 10.48
C LEU A 131 3.67 6.12 10.94
N ALA A 132 4.64 6.13 10.03
CA ALA A 132 6.05 6.09 10.41
C ALA A 132 6.47 7.35 11.15
N SER A 133 6.01 8.53 10.73
CA SER A 133 6.33 9.79 11.43
C SER A 133 5.74 9.82 12.85
N LEU A 134 4.50 9.35 13.02
CA LEU A 134 3.87 9.17 14.33
C LEU A 134 4.68 8.21 15.22
N LEU A 135 5.10 7.06 14.67
CA LEU A 135 5.91 6.09 15.41
C LEU A 135 7.27 6.68 15.83
N VAL A 136 7.92 7.44 14.94
CA VAL A 136 9.17 8.13 15.24
C VAL A 136 8.98 9.16 16.36
N ALA A 137 7.92 9.98 16.30
CA ALA A 137 7.60 10.93 17.36
C ALA A 137 7.37 10.21 18.70
N ARG A 138 6.65 9.10 18.68
CA ARG A 138 6.37 8.26 19.85
C ARG A 138 7.62 7.63 20.46
N LEU A 139 8.56 7.14 19.64
CA LEU A 139 9.85 6.61 20.10
C LEU A 139 10.68 7.70 20.79
N ARG A 140 10.77 8.89 20.16
CA ARG A 140 11.49 10.04 20.73
C ARG A 140 10.89 10.49 22.06
N ALA A 141 9.56 10.51 22.17
CA ALA A 141 8.85 10.92 23.38
C ALA A 141 9.17 10.01 24.60
N VAL A 142 9.53 8.75 24.37
CA VAL A 142 9.97 7.81 25.43
C VAL A 142 11.49 7.68 25.52
N GLY A 143 12.25 8.57 24.86
CA GLY A 143 13.71 8.57 24.90
C GLY A 143 14.39 7.45 24.11
N LEU A 144 13.67 6.77 23.22
CA LEU A 144 14.23 5.69 22.39
C LEU A 144 14.69 6.21 21.02
N PRO A 145 15.83 5.71 20.50
CA PRO A 145 16.27 6.09 19.16
C PRO A 145 15.35 5.49 18.09
N ALA A 146 15.04 6.27 17.08
CA ALA A 146 14.23 5.85 15.94
C ALA A 146 15.05 5.02 14.93
N ASP A 147 15.31 3.75 15.28
CA ASP A 147 16.00 2.81 14.40
C ASP A 147 15.21 2.60 13.08
N ARG A 148 15.90 2.73 11.94
CA ARG A 148 15.27 2.65 10.61
C ARG A 148 14.65 1.29 10.35
N GLY A 149 15.31 0.21 10.74
CA GLY A 149 14.82 -1.15 10.53
C GLY A 149 13.59 -1.44 11.37
N LEU A 150 13.64 -1.07 12.66
CA LEU A 150 12.52 -1.24 13.58
C LEU A 150 11.27 -0.48 13.12
N VAL A 151 11.43 0.81 12.78
CA VAL A 151 10.31 1.65 12.33
C VAL A 151 9.67 1.08 11.08
N ARG A 152 10.47 0.63 10.09
CA ARG A 152 9.96 0.00 8.87
C ARG A 152 9.16 -1.27 9.19
N ALA A 153 9.72 -2.18 9.99
CA ALA A 153 9.06 -3.43 10.33
C ALA A 153 7.72 -3.20 11.04
N LEU A 154 7.71 -2.33 12.06
CA LEU A 154 6.49 -2.03 12.83
C LEU A 154 5.42 -1.34 11.97
N VAL A 155 5.80 -0.34 11.16
CA VAL A 155 4.84 0.38 10.32
C VAL A 155 4.21 -0.54 9.29
N LEU A 156 5.00 -1.39 8.63
CA LEU A 156 4.47 -2.35 7.66
C LEU A 156 3.57 -3.39 8.33
N SER A 157 4.00 -3.93 9.47
CA SER A 157 3.22 -4.91 10.23
C SER A 157 1.87 -4.34 10.66
N VAL A 158 1.87 -3.13 11.24
CA VAL A 158 0.66 -2.44 11.69
C VAL A 158 -0.22 -2.02 10.51
N TYR A 159 0.37 -1.55 9.41
CA TYR A 159 -0.38 -1.17 8.21
C TYR A 159 -1.17 -2.34 7.64
N LEU A 160 -0.52 -3.51 7.56
CA LEU A 160 -1.13 -4.73 7.02
C LEU A 160 -2.12 -5.36 8.00
N ASN A 161 -1.78 -5.42 9.29
CA ASN A 161 -2.56 -6.14 10.30
C ASN A 161 -2.61 -5.38 11.64
N PRO A 162 -3.40 -4.29 11.76
CA PRO A 162 -3.42 -3.45 12.96
C PRO A 162 -4.02 -4.12 14.20
N SER A 163 -4.64 -5.29 14.04
CA SER A 163 -5.25 -6.06 15.15
C SER A 163 -4.39 -7.22 15.63
N ARG A 164 -3.21 -7.43 15.04
CA ARG A 164 -2.28 -8.50 15.43
C ARG A 164 -1.07 -7.91 16.15
N THR A 165 -0.42 -8.75 16.95
CA THR A 165 0.90 -8.43 17.51
C THR A 165 1.85 -8.07 16.36
N PRO A 166 2.60 -6.95 16.46
CA PRO A 166 3.54 -6.57 15.41
C PRO A 166 4.62 -7.61 15.20
N ASP A 167 4.90 -7.90 13.93
CA ASP A 167 5.96 -8.81 13.50
C ASP A 167 7.21 -8.00 13.11
N LEU A 168 8.30 -8.20 13.86
CA LEU A 168 9.58 -7.52 13.67
C LEU A 168 10.36 -8.04 12.44
N ASP A 169 9.99 -9.20 11.89
CA ASP A 169 10.59 -9.76 10.68
C ASP A 169 9.91 -9.24 9.40
N THR A 170 8.91 -8.37 9.54
CA THR A 170 8.23 -7.73 8.42
C THR A 170 9.21 -6.85 7.64
N ARG A 171 9.40 -7.14 6.35
CA ARG A 171 10.28 -6.37 5.44
C ARG A 171 9.47 -5.83 4.27
N VAL A 172 9.99 -4.84 3.57
CA VAL A 172 9.31 -4.31 2.37
C VAL A 172 9.17 -5.40 1.30
N ALA A 173 10.22 -6.20 1.08
CA ALA A 173 10.23 -7.27 0.09
C ALA A 173 9.13 -8.33 0.30
N ASN A 174 8.90 -8.79 1.54
CA ASN A 174 7.88 -9.79 1.84
C ASN A 174 6.46 -9.19 1.96
N SER A 175 6.34 -7.88 2.22
CA SER A 175 5.06 -7.19 2.39
C SER A 175 4.47 -6.60 1.10
N SER A 176 5.30 -6.38 0.08
CA SER A 176 4.94 -5.62 -1.13
C SER A 176 3.76 -6.22 -1.88
N SER A 177 3.66 -7.55 -2.00
CA SER A 177 2.51 -8.20 -2.66
C SER A 177 1.19 -7.95 -1.91
N ALA A 178 1.22 -7.92 -0.57
CA ALA A 178 0.05 -7.66 0.26
C ALA A 178 -0.39 -6.19 0.17
N LEU A 179 0.57 -5.27 0.18
CA LEU A 179 0.34 -3.84 -0.03
C LEU A 179 -0.26 -3.57 -1.41
N ALA A 180 0.37 -4.11 -2.47
CA ALA A 180 -0.09 -3.99 -3.84
C ALA A 180 -1.52 -4.49 -3.99
N ARG A 181 -1.84 -5.65 -3.43
CA ARG A 181 -3.20 -6.19 -3.42
C ARG A 181 -4.17 -5.25 -2.73
N GLY A 182 -3.81 -4.72 -1.56
CA GLY A 182 -4.64 -3.76 -0.82
C GLY A 182 -4.95 -2.51 -1.64
N TRP A 183 -3.94 -1.95 -2.33
CA TRP A 183 -4.10 -0.75 -3.16
C TRP A 183 -4.88 -1.04 -4.45
N ILE A 184 -4.60 -2.16 -5.13
CA ILE A 184 -5.33 -2.58 -6.33
C ILE A 184 -6.81 -2.77 -6.01
N LEU A 185 -7.16 -3.46 -4.92
CA LEU A 185 -8.55 -3.68 -4.53
C LEU A 185 -9.25 -2.37 -4.15
N ARG A 186 -8.54 -1.42 -3.54
CA ARG A 186 -9.05 -0.09 -3.20
C ARG A 186 -9.36 0.76 -4.44
N ALA A 187 -8.58 0.58 -5.52
CA ALA A 187 -8.81 1.27 -6.79
C ALA A 187 -10.09 0.82 -7.53
N ILE A 188 -10.75 -0.25 -7.07
CA ILE A 188 -11.98 -0.77 -7.69
C ILE A 188 -13.20 -0.12 -6.99
N PRO A 189 -13.98 0.73 -7.68
CA PRO A 189 -15.02 1.59 -7.07
C PRO A 189 -16.12 0.86 -6.27
N TYR A 190 -16.24 -0.46 -6.41
CA TYR A 190 -17.27 -1.29 -5.77
C TYR A 190 -16.73 -2.34 -4.80
N VAL A 191 -15.40 -2.59 -4.79
CA VAL A 191 -14.77 -3.43 -3.76
C VAL A 191 -14.42 -2.59 -2.53
N TRP A 192 -14.32 -1.27 -2.71
CA TRP A 192 -13.95 -0.36 -1.65
C TRP A 192 -15.14 0.01 -0.76
N HIS A 193 -15.07 -0.39 0.51
CA HIS A 193 -15.99 0.06 1.55
C HIS A 193 -15.62 1.47 2.07
N PRO A 194 -16.61 2.32 2.41
CA PRO A 194 -16.46 3.70 2.93
C PRO A 194 -15.83 3.81 4.34
N ASN A 195 -15.04 2.82 4.78
CA ASN A 195 -14.43 2.78 6.11
C ASN A 195 -12.90 3.05 6.05
N ALA A 196 -12.41 3.86 5.11
CA ALA A 196 -10.99 4.18 5.01
C ALA A 196 -10.49 4.88 6.29
N GLU A 197 -11.19 5.91 6.74
CA GLU A 197 -10.92 6.61 8.00
C GLU A 197 -10.90 5.65 9.20
N LYS A 198 -11.88 4.74 9.31
CA LYS A 198 -11.89 3.73 10.39
C LYS A 198 -10.68 2.80 10.34
N ARG A 199 -10.17 2.46 9.15
CA ARG A 199 -8.94 1.65 9.02
C ARG A 199 -7.71 2.44 9.44
N SER A 200 -7.61 3.70 9.00
CA SER A 200 -6.54 4.61 9.41
C SER A 200 -6.53 4.81 10.92
N ALA A 201 -7.69 5.08 11.53
CA ALA A 201 -7.85 5.22 12.98
C ALA A 201 -7.43 3.94 13.74
N ARG A 202 -7.74 2.75 13.21
CA ARG A 202 -7.28 1.48 13.81
C ARG A 202 -5.76 1.34 13.77
N ARG A 203 -5.12 1.73 12.67
CA ARG A 203 -3.65 1.69 12.52
C ARG A 203 -2.96 2.70 13.44
N ILE A 204 -3.49 3.91 13.51
CA ILE A 204 -3.02 4.96 14.44
C ILE A 204 -3.13 4.45 15.88
N LYS A 205 -4.31 3.96 16.27
CA LYS A 205 -4.53 3.40 17.61
C LYS A 205 -3.57 2.24 17.91
N ALA A 206 -3.34 1.35 16.94
CA ALA A 206 -2.40 0.26 17.10
C ALA A 206 -0.98 0.76 17.42
N ILE A 207 -0.51 1.81 16.74
CA ILE A 207 0.78 2.47 17.03
C ILE A 207 0.80 3.05 18.45
N GLU A 208 -0.27 3.74 18.87
CA GLU A 208 -0.33 4.36 20.20
C GLU A 208 -0.28 3.33 21.34
N THR A 209 -0.81 2.14 21.10
CA THR A 209 -0.86 1.05 22.09
C THR A 209 0.38 0.16 22.11
N LEU A 210 1.39 0.43 21.28
CA LEU A 210 2.61 -0.37 21.25
C LEU A 210 3.42 -0.20 22.53
N ASP A 211 3.89 -1.31 23.09
CA ASP A 211 4.96 -1.30 24.08
C ASP A 211 6.30 -1.10 23.37
N LEU A 212 6.65 0.17 23.15
CA LEU A 212 7.85 0.55 22.41
C LEU A 212 9.14 0.13 23.12
N ALA A 213 9.15 0.09 24.46
CA ALA A 213 10.33 -0.32 25.21
C ALA A 213 10.62 -1.82 25.00
N LEU A 214 9.59 -2.66 25.12
CA LEU A 214 9.70 -4.10 24.88
C LEU A 214 10.08 -4.43 23.43
N LEU A 215 9.46 -3.76 22.46
CA LEU A 215 9.75 -3.98 21.04
C LEU A 215 11.17 -3.55 20.68
N HIS A 216 11.64 -2.42 21.23
CA HIS A 216 13.01 -1.95 21.02
C HIS A 216 14.07 -2.87 21.64
N GLN A 217 13.78 -3.43 22.83
CA GLN A 217 14.65 -4.42 23.46
C GLN A 217 14.73 -5.70 22.62
N THR A 218 13.58 -6.21 22.17
CA THR A 218 13.51 -7.40 21.31
C THR A 218 14.27 -7.20 20.00
N TRP A 219 14.12 -6.05 19.36
CA TRP A 219 14.83 -5.70 18.12
C TRP A 219 16.35 -5.67 18.29
N ARG A 220 16.84 -5.10 19.39
CA ARG A 220 18.28 -5.11 19.68
C ARG A 220 18.81 -6.52 19.93
N ALA A 221 18.03 -7.36 20.61
CA ALA A 221 18.41 -8.75 20.86
C ALA A 221 18.51 -9.55 19.56
N SER A 222 17.59 -9.36 18.60
CA SER A 222 17.64 -10.05 17.31
C SER A 222 18.79 -9.56 16.42
N THR A 223 19.06 -8.25 16.41
CA THR A 223 20.14 -7.67 15.59
C THR A 223 21.53 -8.11 16.05
N VAL A 224 21.71 -8.44 17.33
CA VAL A 224 22.99 -8.92 17.89
C VAL A 224 23.30 -10.37 17.49
N ILE A 225 22.31 -11.16 17.09
CA ILE A 225 22.47 -12.58 16.74
C ILE A 225 22.89 -12.78 15.27
N ASP A 226 22.64 -11.79 14.41
CA ASP A 226 22.94 -11.84 12.97
C ASP A 226 24.34 -11.27 12.60
N ILE A 227 25.23 -11.04 13.58
CA ILE A 227 26.65 -10.64 13.38
C ILE A 227 27.56 -11.81 13.75
#